data_AF-A0A7S0HRX9-F1
#
_entry.id   AF-A0A7S0HRX9-F1
#
_cell.length_a   1.000
_cell.length_b   1.000
_cell.length_c   1.000
_cell.angle_alpha   90.00
_cell.angle_beta   90.00
_cell.angle_gamma   90.00
#
_symmetry.space_group_name_H-M   'P 1'
#
loop_
_entity.id
_entity.type
_entity.pdbx_description
1 polymer ?
#
loop_
_entity_poly.entity_id
_entity_poly.type
_entity_poly.pdbx_seq_one_letter_code
_entity_poly.pdbx_strand_id
1 'polypeptide(L)'
;LFLWCTLAMSNTHSLLQSAANYVTVLGCGPESPPALCVTTSKDRILINCPEGTQRLMTENKLKLTNKASSFFFTQNNWEYITGITDCILKMSEEGQTQLNLTGLRMKDYMMSTSYFLGNRPNMSLNLISLPEGNRENPKFDNFTTEDGTRV
;
A
#
# COMPACT_ATOMS: atom_id res chain seq x y z
N LEU A 1 41.50 -15.63 -7.74
CA LEU A 1 40.13 -16.04 -8.12
C LEU A 1 39.06 -15.62 -7.10
N PHE A 2 39.26 -15.83 -5.79
CA PHE A 2 38.24 -15.51 -4.77
C PHE A 2 37.85 -14.02 -4.64
N LEU A 3 38.76 -13.08 -4.97
CA LEU A 3 38.49 -11.64 -4.81
C LEU A 3 37.59 -11.05 -5.92
N TRP A 4 37.53 -11.70 -7.09
CA TRP A 4 36.73 -11.23 -8.23
C TRP A 4 35.25 -11.64 -8.11
N CYS A 5 34.94 -12.76 -7.46
CA CYS A 5 33.56 -13.15 -7.17
C CYS A 5 32.86 -12.17 -6.23
N THR A 6 33.54 -11.67 -5.19
CA THR A 6 32.95 -10.75 -4.22
C THR A 6 32.68 -9.38 -4.82
N LEU A 7 33.56 -8.89 -5.71
CA LEU A 7 33.37 -7.63 -6.41
C LEU A 7 32.25 -7.70 -7.46
N ALA A 8 32.14 -8.83 -8.16
CA ALA A 8 31.02 -9.09 -9.09
C ALA A 8 29.68 -9.16 -8.36
N MET A 9 29.61 -9.81 -7.19
CA MET A 9 28.39 -9.91 -6.38
C MET A 9 27.99 -8.56 -5.74
N SER A 10 28.97 -7.71 -5.39
CA SER A 10 28.70 -6.35 -4.91
C SER A 10 28.18 -5.43 -6.02
N ASN A 11 28.71 -5.53 -7.24
CA ASN A 11 28.25 -4.74 -8.39
C ASN A 11 26.91 -5.22 -8.94
N THR A 12 26.55 -6.50 -8.79
CA THR A 12 25.20 -6.96 -9.15
C THR A 12 24.13 -6.50 -8.15
N HIS A 13 24.51 -6.21 -6.91
CA HIS A 13 23.58 -5.67 -5.91
C HIS A 13 23.17 -4.21 -6.19
N SER A 14 24.07 -3.41 -6.78
CA SER A 14 23.78 -2.03 -7.19
C SER A 14 23.11 -1.94 -8.58
N LEU A 15 23.30 -2.94 -9.45
CA LEU A 15 22.73 -2.96 -10.80
C LEU A 15 21.34 -3.62 -10.90
N LEU A 16 20.93 -4.44 -9.93
CA LEU A 16 19.54 -4.89 -9.77
C LEU A 16 18.63 -3.82 -9.12
N GLN A 17 19.17 -2.63 -8.88
CA GLN A 17 18.43 -1.46 -8.41
C GLN A 17 17.79 -0.67 -9.57
N SER A 18 17.64 -1.32 -10.73
CA SER A 18 16.85 -0.86 -11.87
C SER A 18 15.45 -1.47 -11.76
N ALA A 19 14.49 -0.70 -11.24
CA ALA A 19 13.05 -0.87 -11.45
C ALA A 19 12.43 -2.28 -11.24
N ALA A 20 12.91 -3.08 -10.29
CA ALA A 20 12.29 -4.38 -10.01
C ALA A 20 10.93 -4.20 -9.30
N ASN A 21 9.86 -4.13 -10.09
CA ASN A 21 8.49 -4.13 -9.59
C ASN A 21 8.06 -5.58 -9.38
N TYR A 22 7.56 -5.91 -8.20
CA TYR A 22 7.07 -7.25 -7.89
C TYR A 22 5.76 -7.19 -7.12
N VAL A 23 4.94 -8.23 -7.30
CA VAL A 23 3.66 -8.37 -6.61
C VAL A 23 3.80 -9.50 -5.60
N THR A 24 3.48 -9.21 -4.34
CA THR A 24 3.41 -10.20 -3.27
C THR A 24 1.95 -10.46 -2.95
N VAL A 25 1.55 -11.72 -2.99
CA VAL A 25 0.24 -12.15 -2.54
C VAL A 25 0.30 -12.31 -1.02
N LEU A 26 -0.49 -11.53 -0.29
CA LEU A 26 -0.53 -11.59 1.18
C LEU A 26 -1.52 -12.64 1.67
N GLY A 27 -2.69 -12.68 1.03
CA GLY A 27 -3.78 -13.58 1.37
C GLY A 27 -4.49 -14.04 0.11
N CYS A 28 -4.81 -15.33 0.05
CA CYS A 28 -5.65 -15.94 -0.98
C CYS A 28 -6.21 -17.25 -0.43
N GLY A 29 -7.30 -17.17 0.32
CA GLY A 29 -7.94 -18.36 0.88
C GLY A 29 -9.25 -18.04 1.60
N PRO A 30 -9.95 -19.08 2.08
CA PRO A 30 -11.21 -18.92 2.82
C PRO A 30 -11.01 -18.20 4.16
N GLU A 31 -9.88 -18.41 4.83
CA GLU A 31 -9.53 -17.79 6.13
C GLU A 31 -8.78 -16.45 5.97
N SER A 32 -8.32 -16.13 4.77
CA SER A 32 -7.55 -14.91 4.49
C SER A 32 -8.05 -14.30 3.18
N PRO A 33 -8.90 -13.25 3.26
CA PRO A 33 -9.45 -12.61 2.07
C PRO A 33 -8.34 -12.13 1.14
N PRO A 34 -8.60 -12.05 -0.18
CA PRO A 34 -7.59 -11.68 -1.16
C PRO A 34 -7.02 -10.27 -0.90
N ALA A 35 -5.70 -10.24 -0.67
CA ALA A 35 -4.93 -9.03 -0.46
C ALA A 35 -3.57 -9.12 -1.17
N LEU A 36 -3.18 -8.03 -1.83
CA LEU A 36 -1.97 -7.96 -2.64
C LEU A 36 -1.14 -6.74 -2.25
N CYS A 37 0.17 -6.90 -2.18
CA CYS A 37 1.12 -5.80 -2.06
C CYS A 37 1.95 -5.71 -3.34
N VAL A 38 1.78 -4.61 -4.08
CA VAL A 38 2.62 -4.27 -5.23
C VAL A 38 3.76 -3.40 -4.72
N THR A 39 4.98 -3.90 -4.82
CA THR A 39 6.17 -3.13 -4.47
C THR A 39 6.81 -2.61 -5.75
N THR A 40 6.87 -1.29 -5.85
CA THR A 40 7.60 -0.56 -6.88
C THR A 40 8.92 -0.07 -6.26
N SER A 41 9.85 0.42 -7.09
CA SER A 41 11.12 0.96 -6.58
C SER A 41 11.00 2.17 -5.65
N LYS A 42 9.91 2.94 -5.78
CA LYS A 42 9.66 4.16 -4.99
C LYS A 42 8.53 3.97 -3.98
N ASP A 43 7.45 3.33 -4.42
CA ASP A 43 6.21 3.26 -3.67
C ASP A 43 5.73 1.83 -3.45
N ARG A 44 4.85 1.68 -2.46
CA ARG A 44 4.16 0.42 -2.19
C ARG A 44 2.67 0.67 -2.26
N ILE A 45 2.02 -0.15 -3.07
CA ILE A 45 0.59 -0.10 -3.28
C ILE A 45 -0.03 -1.34 -2.64
N LEU A 46 -0.96 -1.12 -1.72
CA LEU A 46 -1.70 -2.20 -1.09
C LEU A 46 -3.08 -2.28 -1.75
N ILE A 47 -3.46 -3.47 -2.21
CA ILE A 47 -4.77 -3.74 -2.79
C ILE A 47 -5.53 -4.61 -1.80
N ASN A 48 -6.63 -4.06 -1.29
CA ASN A 48 -7.41 -4.53 -0.15
C ASN A 48 -6.59 -4.61 1.15
N CYS A 49 -7.27 -4.55 2.30
CA CYS A 49 -6.65 -4.66 3.61
C CYS A 49 -7.58 -5.40 4.58
N PRO A 50 -7.72 -6.73 4.43
CA PRO A 50 -8.46 -7.54 5.39
C PRO A 50 -7.79 -7.54 6.77
N GLU A 51 -8.52 -8.02 7.77
CA GLU A 51 -7.99 -8.24 9.11
C GLU A 51 -6.68 -9.06 9.07
N GLY A 52 -5.72 -8.70 9.92
CA GLY A 52 -4.44 -9.39 10.00
C GLY A 52 -3.45 -9.08 8.87
N THR A 53 -3.80 -8.22 7.90
CA THR A 53 -2.87 -7.77 6.85
C THR A 53 -1.57 -7.20 7.42
N GLN A 54 -1.65 -6.44 8.51
CA GLN A 54 -0.46 -5.94 9.23
C GLN A 54 0.49 -7.06 9.68
N ARG A 55 -0.06 -8.19 10.15
CA ARG A 55 0.71 -9.36 10.56
C ARG A 55 1.35 -10.02 9.34
N LEU A 56 0.57 -10.27 8.29
CA LEU A 56 1.05 -10.85 7.03
C LEU A 56 2.16 -10.01 6.38
N MET A 57 2.03 -8.69 6.42
CA MET A 57 3.08 -7.76 5.95
C MET A 57 4.36 -7.91 6.76
N THR A 58 4.24 -8.05 8.09
CA THR A 58 5.40 -8.22 8.98
C THR A 58 6.10 -9.57 8.74
N GLU A 59 5.33 -10.65 8.57
CA GLU A 59 5.83 -11.99 8.27
C GLU A 59 6.58 -12.04 6.92
N ASN A 60 6.07 -11.34 5.90
CA ASN A 60 6.71 -11.20 4.59
C ASN A 60 7.83 -10.15 4.56
N LYS A 61 8.21 -9.57 5.71
CA LYS A 61 9.24 -8.51 5.85
C LYS A 61 8.94 -7.27 5.00
N LEU A 62 7.67 -7.02 4.73
CA LEU A 62 7.21 -5.84 4.01
C LEU A 62 6.93 -4.71 5.02
N LYS A 63 7.72 -3.65 4.93
CA LYS A 63 7.48 -2.41 5.68
C LYS A 63 6.47 -1.55 4.94
N LEU A 64 5.50 -1.02 5.69
CA LEU A 64 4.52 -0.05 5.21
C LEU A 64 5.04 1.38 5.29
N THR A 65 6.21 1.57 5.91
CA THR A 65 6.91 2.85 6.05
C THR A 65 7.72 3.20 4.80
N ASN A 66 7.21 4.17 4.02
CA ASN A 66 7.98 5.02 3.08
C ASN A 66 7.07 6.09 2.45
N LYS A 67 7.70 7.11 1.82
CA LYS A 67 7.13 8.41 1.36
C LYS A 67 5.70 8.43 0.78
N ALA A 68 5.20 7.37 0.14
CA ALA A 68 3.80 7.30 -0.30
C ALA A 68 3.27 5.86 -0.27
N SER A 69 2.46 5.57 0.75
CA SER A 69 1.64 4.36 0.80
C SER A 69 0.26 4.69 0.23
N SER A 70 -0.10 4.04 -0.87
CA SER A 70 -1.42 4.18 -1.50
C SER A 70 -2.18 2.88 -1.37
N PHE A 71 -3.38 2.93 -0.78
CA PHE A 71 -4.24 1.78 -0.57
C PHE A 71 -5.41 1.85 -1.53
N PHE A 72 -5.67 0.76 -2.22
CA PHE A 72 -6.79 0.63 -3.16
C PHE A 72 -7.73 -0.47 -2.68
N PHE A 73 -9.00 -0.13 -2.57
CA PHE A 73 -10.04 -1.07 -2.20
C PHE A 73 -10.90 -1.39 -3.42
N THR A 74 -10.94 -2.67 -3.76
CA THR A 74 -11.71 -3.17 -4.91
C THR A 74 -13.21 -3.28 -4.60
N GLN A 75 -13.55 -3.57 -3.34
CA GLN A 75 -14.92 -3.77 -2.87
C GLN A 75 -15.12 -3.05 -1.53
N ASN A 76 -16.35 -2.57 -1.28
CA ASN A 76 -16.73 -1.97 -0.01
C ASN A 76 -17.42 -3.01 0.90
N ASN A 77 -16.71 -4.10 1.23
CA ASN A 77 -17.15 -5.09 2.20
C ASN A 77 -16.24 -5.05 3.44
N TRP A 78 -16.80 -5.32 4.60
CA TRP A 78 -16.09 -5.31 5.88
C TRP A 78 -14.86 -6.22 5.87
N GLU A 79 -14.98 -7.40 5.26
CA GLU A 79 -13.90 -8.38 5.10
C GLU A 79 -12.64 -7.81 4.45
N TYR A 80 -12.75 -6.80 3.58
CA TYR A 80 -11.61 -6.23 2.84
C TYR A 80 -11.07 -4.92 3.43
N ILE A 81 -11.76 -4.32 4.41
CA ILE A 81 -11.46 -2.97 4.90
C ILE A 81 -11.02 -2.97 6.36
N THR A 82 -11.46 -3.94 7.16
CA THR A 82 -11.18 -4.05 8.61
C THR A 82 -9.74 -3.74 9.01
N GLY A 83 -8.75 -4.33 8.32
CA GLY A 83 -7.34 -4.18 8.66
C GLY A 83 -6.75 -2.79 8.37
N ILE A 84 -7.50 -1.89 7.74
CA ILE A 84 -7.06 -0.52 7.46
C ILE A 84 -6.80 0.27 8.74
N THR A 85 -7.63 0.09 9.77
CA THR A 85 -7.54 0.82 11.03
C THR A 85 -6.23 0.49 11.73
N ASP A 86 -5.91 -0.81 11.83
CA ASP A 86 -4.66 -1.29 12.43
C ASP A 86 -3.44 -0.81 11.63
N CYS A 87 -3.53 -0.85 10.30
CA CYS A 87 -2.46 -0.36 9.44
C CYS A 87 -2.23 1.15 9.63
N ILE A 88 -3.28 1.96 9.74
CA ILE A 88 -3.19 3.41 10.01
C ILE A 88 -2.51 3.66 11.36
N LEU A 89 -2.91 2.93 12.40
CA LEU A 89 -2.32 3.06 13.74
C LEU A 89 -0.83 2.75 13.71
N LYS A 90 -0.44 1.62 13.10
CA LYS A 90 0.96 1.22 12.94
C LYS A 90 1.75 2.23 12.12
N MET A 91 1.23 2.64 10.97
CA MET A 91 1.89 3.63 10.11
C MET A 91 2.12 4.94 10.85
N SER A 92 1.18 5.37 11.69
CA SER A 92 1.31 6.60 12.47
C SER A 92 2.36 6.47 13.57
N GLU A 93 2.52 5.30 14.19
CA GLU A 93 3.59 5.03 15.15
C GLU A 93 4.96 4.97 14.47
N GLU A 94 5.02 4.43 13.26
CA GLU A 94 6.23 4.38 12.45
C GLU A 94 6.62 5.74 11.82
N GLY A 95 5.81 6.80 12.01
CA GLY A 95 6.10 8.17 11.58
C GLY A 95 5.67 8.51 10.16
N GLN A 96 4.77 7.73 9.56
CA GLN A 96 4.20 8.04 8.24
C GLN A 96 3.30 9.27 8.32
N THR A 97 3.54 10.24 7.44
CA THR A 97 2.84 11.53 7.45
C THR A 97 1.65 11.58 6.50
N GLN A 98 1.65 10.79 5.42
CA GLN A 98 0.61 10.82 4.39
C GLN A 98 0.16 9.41 4.01
N LEU A 99 -1.15 9.21 3.90
CA LEU A 99 -1.76 7.96 3.44
C LEU A 99 -2.88 8.27 2.44
N ASN A 100 -2.77 7.71 1.24
CA ASN A 100 -3.81 7.82 0.22
C ASN A 100 -4.71 6.58 0.28
N LEU A 101 -6.00 6.78 0.48
CA LEU A 101 -7.00 5.71 0.52
C LEU A 101 -7.97 5.91 -0.63
N THR A 102 -7.97 4.96 -1.56
CA THR A 102 -8.84 4.98 -2.74
C THR A 102 -9.83 3.84 -2.66
N GLY A 103 -11.12 4.16 -2.71
CA GLY A 103 -12.16 3.14 -2.64
C GLY A 103 -13.56 3.71 -2.70
N LEU A 104 -14.55 2.82 -2.83
CA LEU A 104 -15.95 3.18 -2.77
C LEU A 104 -16.34 3.49 -1.32
N ARG A 105 -17.00 4.63 -1.09
CA ARG A 105 -17.55 5.03 0.22
C ARG A 105 -16.56 5.02 1.41
N MET A 106 -15.25 5.13 1.14
CA MET A 106 -14.22 5.09 2.19
C MET A 106 -14.40 6.20 3.25
N LYS A 107 -14.95 7.35 2.86
CA LYS A 107 -15.28 8.44 3.79
C LYS A 107 -16.25 8.01 4.91
N ASP A 108 -17.26 7.21 4.58
CA ASP A 108 -18.31 6.80 5.53
C ASP A 108 -17.71 5.81 6.53
N TYR A 109 -16.89 4.89 6.03
CA TYR A 109 -16.14 3.95 6.85
C TYR A 109 -15.20 4.69 7.81
N MET A 110 -14.40 5.62 7.29
CA MET A 110 -13.42 6.36 8.09
C MET A 110 -14.06 7.28 9.14
N MET A 111 -15.21 7.88 8.83
CA MET A 111 -15.98 8.60 9.85
C MET A 111 -16.49 7.65 10.94
N SER A 112 -16.96 6.46 10.58
CA SER A 112 -17.48 5.47 11.53
C SER A 112 -16.37 4.92 12.45
N THR A 113 -15.15 4.75 11.94
CA THR A 113 -14.00 4.25 12.71
C THR A 113 -13.15 5.36 13.33
N SER A 114 -13.48 6.63 13.09
CA SER A 114 -12.68 7.78 13.56
C SER A 114 -12.49 7.80 15.08
N TYR A 115 -13.51 7.34 15.82
CA TYR A 115 -13.43 7.22 17.28
C TYR A 115 -12.27 6.32 17.74
N PHE A 116 -11.99 5.23 17.03
CA PHE A 116 -10.93 4.28 17.37
C PHE A 116 -9.54 4.78 16.97
N LEU A 117 -9.45 5.59 15.92
CA LEU A 117 -8.17 6.14 15.45
C LEU A 117 -7.62 7.23 16.39
N GLY A 118 -8.51 7.89 17.14
CA GLY A 118 -8.16 8.98 18.03
C GLY A 118 -7.63 10.21 17.28
N ASN A 119 -7.18 11.22 18.03
CA ASN A 119 -6.60 12.42 17.44
C ASN A 119 -5.11 12.18 17.11
N ARG A 120 -4.78 12.05 15.82
CA ARG A 120 -3.41 11.88 15.33
C ARG A 120 -3.03 13.06 14.42
N PRO A 121 -2.54 14.18 14.97
CA PRO A 121 -2.30 15.40 14.20
C PRO A 121 -1.15 15.28 13.19
N ASN A 122 -0.28 14.29 13.35
CA ASN A 122 0.91 14.12 12.52
C ASN A 122 0.68 13.26 11.27
N MET A 123 -0.55 12.79 11.02
CA MET A 123 -0.90 11.96 9.87
C MET A 123 -2.08 12.57 9.11
N SER A 124 -1.89 12.83 7.81
CA SER A 124 -2.95 13.24 6.91
C SER A 124 -3.46 12.06 6.08
N LEU A 125 -4.78 11.88 6.08
CA LEU A 125 -5.48 10.87 5.29
C LEU A 125 -6.11 11.55 4.07
N ASN A 126 -5.69 11.15 2.87
CA ASN A 126 -6.31 11.60 1.63
C ASN A 126 -7.30 10.54 1.14
N LEU A 127 -8.59 10.88 1.16
CA LEU A 127 -9.69 9.99 0.81
C LEU A 127 -10.12 10.27 -0.63
N ILE A 128 -9.81 9.33 -1.54
CA ILE A 128 -10.22 9.40 -2.95
C ILE A 128 -11.42 8.48 -3.13
N SER A 129 -12.61 9.07 -3.19
CA SER A 129 -13.83 8.32 -3.52
C SER A 129 -13.90 8.05 -5.01
N LEU A 130 -14.03 6.77 -5.38
CA LEU A 130 -14.36 6.41 -6.76
C LEU A 130 -15.84 6.71 -7.05
N PRO A 131 -16.18 7.26 -8.23
CA PRO A 131 -17.57 7.51 -8.59
C PRO A 131 -18.35 6.19 -8.65
N GLU A 132 -19.51 6.15 -8.01
CA GLU A 132 -20.45 5.03 -8.08
C GLU A 132 -21.09 4.99 -9.49
N GLY A 133 -20.35 4.47 -10.46
CA GLY A 133 -20.82 4.06 -11.77
C GLY A 133 -21.60 5.11 -12.58
N ASN A 134 -20.89 5.82 -13.45
CA ASN A 134 -21.04 5.44 -14.86
C ASN A 134 -19.84 4.57 -15.20
N ARG A 135 -20.04 3.49 -15.97
CA ARG A 135 -19.01 2.52 -16.39
C ARG A 135 -17.99 3.13 -17.38
N GLU A 136 -17.57 4.36 -17.16
CA GLU A 136 -16.41 4.91 -17.84
C GLU A 136 -15.21 4.50 -17.02
N ASN A 137 -14.37 3.67 -17.64
CA ASN A 137 -13.13 3.16 -17.07
C ASN A 137 -12.48 4.23 -16.18
N PRO A 138 -12.17 3.93 -14.90
CA PRO A 138 -11.39 4.86 -14.11
C PRO A 138 -10.12 5.14 -14.93
N LYS A 139 -9.99 6.37 -15.40
CA LYS A 139 -8.72 6.85 -15.92
C LYS A 139 -7.82 6.84 -14.71
N PHE A 140 -7.04 5.77 -14.58
CA PHE A 140 -5.81 5.84 -13.81
C PHE A 140 -4.96 6.83 -14.58
N ASP A 141 -5.13 8.12 -14.27
CA ASP A 141 -4.15 9.12 -14.67
C ASP A 141 -2.84 8.58 -14.11
N ASN A 142 -1.93 8.27 -15.04
CA ASN A 142 -0.65 7.63 -14.78
C ASN A 142 -0.07 8.20 -13.49
N PHE A 143 0.44 7.35 -12.60
CA PHE A 143 1.19 7.79 -11.41
C PHE A 143 2.26 8.78 -11.86
N THR A 144 1.95 10.08 -11.79
CA THR A 144 2.89 11.12 -12.17
C THR A 144 3.87 11.21 -11.03
N THR A 145 5.03 10.60 -11.24
CA THR A 145 6.25 11.06 -10.60
C THR A 145 6.34 12.56 -10.89
N GLU A 146 6.77 13.37 -9.92
CA GLU A 146 6.86 14.85 -10.00
C GLU A 146 7.69 15.38 -11.19
N ASP A 147 8.29 14.51 -12.01
CA ASP A 147 9.10 14.84 -13.18
C ASP A 147 8.42 14.55 -14.54
N GLY A 148 7.09 14.35 -14.58
CA GLY A 148 6.31 14.44 -15.83
C GLY A 148 6.69 13.48 -16.97
N THR A 149 7.47 12.43 -16.69
CA THR A 149 7.92 11.47 -17.70
C THR A 149 7.09 10.18 -17.60
N ARG A 150 6.37 9.86 -18.68
CA ARG A 150 5.50 8.68 -18.80
C ARG A 150 6.36 7.41 -18.89
N VAL A 151 6.08 6.43 -18.04
CA VAL A 151 6.46 5.01 -18.21
C VAL A 151 5.24 4.21 -18.60
#